data_AF-A0A9P7RGY8-F1
#
_entry.id   AF-A0A9P7RGY8-F1
#
_cell.length_a   1.000
_cell.length_b   1.000
_cell.length_c   1.000
_cell.angle_alpha   90.00
_cell.angle_beta   90.00
_cell.angle_gamma   90.00
#
_symmetry.space_group_name_H-M   'P 1'
#
loop_
_entity.id
_entity.type
_entity.pdbx_description
1 polymer ?
#
loop_
_entity_poly.entity_id
_entity_poly.type
_entity_poly.pdbx_seq_one_letter_code
_entity_poly.pdbx_strand_id
1 'polypeptide(L)'
;MRTSTLFNALSGAAVVAAGVLAMDLGDEMRMGWKYGLLPRQTTQNLQTFEGNLGGVQASAITKSNDPSRPFEVDGDTFPDFNTAAGRSCDNQKNKCSQAANNGPQKFEVTKCDEQAEQCKNTIDTITKQSFSDPVFSGTVGDFDIFCDP
;
A
#
# COMPACT_ATOMS: atom_id res chain seq x y z
N MET A 1 46.33 57.38 -4.73
CA MET A 1 46.95 56.73 -3.56
C MET A 1 47.13 55.24 -3.87
N ARG A 2 48.38 54.78 -3.81
CA ARG A 2 48.90 53.41 -3.55
C ARG A 2 48.26 52.19 -4.22
N THR A 3 49.08 51.58 -5.08
CA THR A 3 49.20 50.15 -5.38
C THR A 3 49.27 49.27 -4.13
N SER A 4 48.75 48.03 -4.18
CA SER A 4 49.36 46.81 -3.59
C SER A 4 48.61 45.52 -3.99
N THR A 5 49.32 44.71 -4.78
CA THR A 5 49.50 43.24 -4.76
C THR A 5 49.14 42.50 -3.45
N LEU A 6 48.94 41.18 -3.31
CA LEU A 6 48.79 39.93 -4.08
C LEU A 6 48.62 38.81 -3.01
N PHE A 7 48.20 37.61 -3.43
CA PHE A 7 48.49 36.26 -2.87
C PHE A 7 47.63 35.62 -1.77
N ASN A 8 46.98 34.52 -2.20
CA ASN A 8 46.91 33.17 -1.63
C ASN A 8 46.47 32.94 -0.18
N ALA A 9 45.38 32.16 -0.04
CA ALA A 9 45.43 30.94 0.76
C ALA A 9 44.36 29.94 0.29
N LEU A 10 44.82 28.82 -0.28
CA LEU A 10 44.11 27.55 -0.27
C LEU A 10 43.72 27.23 1.18
N SER A 11 42.46 26.89 1.44
CA SER A 11 42.10 26.12 2.64
C SER A 11 41.06 25.09 2.25
N GLY A 12 41.47 23.84 2.39
CA GLY A 12 40.79 22.67 1.88
C GLY A 12 39.38 22.51 2.45
N ALA A 13 38.48 22.07 1.60
CA ALA A 13 37.25 21.46 2.04
C ALA A 13 37.62 20.17 2.80
N ALA A 14 37.57 20.23 4.13
CA ALA A 14 37.54 19.03 4.95
C ALA A 14 36.23 18.30 4.63
N VAL A 15 36.34 17.19 3.90
CA VAL A 15 35.23 16.24 3.76
C VAL A 15 35.06 15.63 5.15
N VAL A 16 34.12 16.18 5.93
CA VAL A 16 33.67 15.51 7.14
C VAL A 16 32.85 14.32 6.65
N ALA A 17 33.50 13.16 6.55
CA ALA A 17 32.79 11.90 6.48
C ALA A 17 32.06 11.75 7.82
N ALA A 18 30.83 12.28 7.89
CA ALA A 18 29.87 11.80 8.87
C ALA A 18 29.70 10.32 8.54
N GLY A 19 30.35 9.47 9.35
CA GLY A 19 30.11 8.04 9.33
C GLY A 19 28.61 7.85 9.52
N VAL A 20 27.90 7.57 8.43
CA VAL A 20 26.57 7.02 8.53
C VAL A 20 26.77 5.68 9.21
N LEU A 21 26.35 5.59 10.47
CA LEU A 21 26.04 4.31 11.07
C LEU A 21 24.98 3.72 10.15
N ALA A 22 25.39 2.83 9.25
CA ALA A 22 24.50 1.83 8.69
C ALA A 22 24.07 0.98 9.88
N MET A 23 23.11 1.47 10.66
CA MET A 23 22.35 0.64 11.56
C MET A 23 21.63 -0.33 10.65
N ASP A 24 22.18 -1.53 10.61
CA ASP A 24 21.68 -2.67 9.89
C ASP A 24 20.22 -2.86 10.31
N LEU A 25 19.30 -2.42 9.46
CA LEU A 25 17.85 -2.47 9.70
C LEU A 25 17.39 -3.91 10.01
N GLY A 26 18.21 -4.92 9.67
CA GLY A 26 17.98 -6.33 9.98
C GLY A 26 18.09 -6.68 11.47
N ASP A 27 19.00 -6.06 12.23
CA ASP A 27 19.21 -6.40 13.64
C ASP A 27 18.11 -5.82 14.55
N GLU A 28 17.55 -4.65 14.20
CA GLU A 28 16.45 -4.04 14.95
C GLU A 28 15.14 -4.83 14.78
N MET A 29 14.88 -5.35 13.58
CA MET A 29 13.75 -6.25 13.31
C MET A 29 13.87 -7.58 14.07
N ARG A 30 15.09 -8.14 14.18
CA ARG A 30 15.35 -9.35 14.97
C ARG A 30 15.12 -9.15 16.46
N MET A 31 15.44 -7.97 17.00
CA MET A 31 15.19 -7.66 18.40
C MET A 31 13.69 -7.46 18.70
N GLY A 32 12.93 -6.87 17.78
CA GLY A 32 11.46 -6.77 17.91
C GLY A 32 10.77 -8.13 18.00
N TRP A 33 11.21 -9.10 17.19
CA TRP A 33 10.73 -10.49 17.26
C TRP A 33 11.07 -11.17 18.60
N LYS A 34 12.29 -10.94 19.13
CA LYS A 34 12.73 -11.48 20.43
C LYS A 34 11.89 -10.97 21.60
N TYR A 35 11.33 -9.76 21.51
CA TYR A 35 10.45 -9.18 22.53
C TYR A 35 8.95 -9.39 22.25
N GLY A 36 8.58 -10.24 21.29
CA GLY A 36 7.17 -10.54 20.98
C GLY A 36 6.40 -9.38 20.35
N LEU A 37 7.10 -8.38 19.83
CA LEU A 37 6.49 -7.30 19.07
C LEU A 37 6.21 -7.81 17.65
N LEU A 38 5.08 -8.48 17.49
CA LEU A 38 4.55 -8.85 16.18
C LEU A 38 4.14 -7.56 15.45
N PRO A 39 4.52 -7.37 14.18
CA PRO A 39 3.98 -6.27 13.39
C PRO A 39 2.45 -6.43 13.37
N ARG A 40 1.73 -5.43 13.88
CA ARG A 40 0.27 -5.38 13.77
C ARG A 40 -0.06 -5.44 12.29
N GLN A 41 -0.72 -6.52 11.84
CA GLN A 41 -1.28 -6.58 10.50
C GLN A 41 -2.23 -5.38 10.37
N THR A 42 -1.79 -4.35 9.68
CA THR A 42 -2.67 -3.31 9.19
C THR A 42 -3.64 -3.99 8.23
N THR A 43 -4.94 -3.74 8.39
CA THR A 43 -5.95 -4.14 7.40
C THR A 43 -5.52 -3.53 6.06
N GLN A 44 -4.89 -4.33 5.20
CA GLN A 44 -4.36 -3.84 3.93
C GLN A 44 -5.54 -3.63 2.99
N ASN A 45 -5.71 -2.41 2.49
CA ASN A 45 -6.60 -2.12 1.40
C ASN A 45 -5.86 -2.37 0.08
N LEU A 46 -6.38 -3.26 -0.77
CA LEU A 46 -5.81 -3.53 -2.09
C LEU A 46 -6.38 -2.61 -3.20
N GLN A 47 -7.37 -1.79 -2.90
CA GLN A 47 -7.87 -0.78 -3.83
C GLN A 47 -6.96 0.44 -3.82
N THR A 48 -6.36 0.78 -4.97
CA THR A 48 -5.41 1.89 -5.13
C THR A 48 -5.95 3.03 -6.00
N PHE A 49 -7.18 2.92 -6.51
CA PHE A 49 -7.79 3.99 -7.29
C PHE A 49 -8.18 5.17 -6.40
N GLU A 50 -7.53 6.32 -6.60
CA GLU A 50 -7.69 7.53 -5.78
C GLU A 50 -8.78 8.49 -6.27
N GLY A 51 -9.32 8.28 -7.48
CA GLY A 51 -10.34 9.16 -8.05
C GLY A 51 -11.58 9.22 -7.14
N ASN A 52 -12.05 10.44 -6.87
CA ASN A 52 -13.05 10.70 -5.83
C ASN A 52 -14.11 11.77 -6.20
N LEU A 53 -14.62 11.74 -7.43
CA LEU A 53 -15.66 12.69 -7.88
C LEU A 53 -16.86 12.69 -6.91
N GLY A 54 -17.34 13.88 -6.56
CA GLY A 54 -18.40 14.05 -5.57
C GLY A 54 -18.00 13.63 -4.14
N GLY A 55 -16.70 13.50 -3.86
CA GLY A 55 -16.18 13.04 -2.57
C GLY A 55 -16.27 11.53 -2.36
N VAL A 56 -16.53 10.76 -3.42
CA VAL A 56 -16.78 9.31 -3.33
C VAL A 56 -15.58 8.51 -3.81
N GLN A 57 -14.86 7.89 -2.88
CA GLN A 57 -13.75 6.98 -3.17
C GLN A 57 -14.23 5.56 -3.49
N ALA A 58 -13.37 4.79 -4.15
CA ALA A 58 -13.58 3.36 -4.34
C ALA A 58 -13.57 2.61 -3.00
N SER A 59 -14.41 1.58 -2.90
CA SER A 59 -14.59 0.86 -1.64
C SER A 59 -13.35 0.01 -1.34
N ALA A 60 -12.96 -0.08 -0.07
CA ALA A 60 -11.75 -0.83 0.27
C ALA A 60 -11.90 -2.32 -0.10
N ILE A 61 -10.81 -2.94 -0.56
CA ILE A 61 -10.69 -4.38 -0.76
C ILE A 61 -9.86 -4.92 0.39
N THR A 62 -10.51 -5.59 1.34
CA THR A 62 -9.90 -6.10 2.56
C THR A 62 -9.91 -7.61 2.63
N LYS A 63 -9.15 -8.19 3.55
CA LYS A 63 -9.14 -9.64 3.77
C LYS A 63 -10.43 -10.05 4.48
N SER A 64 -11.14 -11.04 3.92
CA SER A 64 -12.30 -11.66 4.56
C SER A 64 -11.88 -12.74 5.56
N ASN A 65 -12.85 -13.31 6.29
CA ASN A 65 -12.65 -14.47 7.15
C ASN A 65 -12.90 -15.83 6.44
N ASP A 66 -13.25 -15.83 5.16
CA ASP A 66 -13.52 -17.03 4.36
C ASP A 66 -12.35 -17.31 3.41
N PRO A 67 -11.56 -18.38 3.64
CA PRO A 67 -10.43 -18.73 2.78
C PRO A 67 -10.81 -19.01 1.32
N SER A 68 -12.06 -19.45 1.05
CA SER A 68 -12.54 -19.68 -0.31
C SER A 68 -12.94 -18.39 -1.03
N ARG A 69 -13.15 -17.31 -0.28
CA ARG A 69 -13.54 -15.98 -0.78
C ARG A 69 -12.73 -14.90 -0.05
N PRO A 70 -11.41 -14.85 -0.23
CA PRO A 70 -10.50 -14.11 0.64
C PRO A 70 -10.61 -12.58 0.53
N PHE A 71 -11.27 -12.05 -0.49
CA PHE A 71 -11.46 -10.62 -0.70
C PHE A 71 -12.83 -10.19 -0.19
N GLU A 72 -12.90 -9.07 0.51
CA GLU A 72 -14.14 -8.45 1.00
C GLU A 72 -14.23 -7.00 0.51
N VAL A 73 -15.42 -6.59 0.07
CA VAL A 73 -15.75 -5.22 -0.36
C VAL A 73 -17.14 -4.87 0.17
N ASP A 74 -17.24 -3.89 1.07
CA ASP A 74 -18.50 -3.46 1.69
C ASP A 74 -19.36 -4.63 2.26
N GLY A 75 -18.71 -5.69 2.76
CA GLY A 75 -19.36 -6.89 3.32
C GLY A 75 -19.68 -8.01 2.32
N ASP A 76 -19.52 -7.77 1.01
CA ASP A 76 -19.56 -8.83 -0.01
C ASP A 76 -18.19 -9.50 -0.11
N THR A 77 -18.13 -10.84 -0.21
CA THR A 77 -16.85 -11.56 -0.37
C THR A 77 -16.64 -12.10 -1.79
N PHE A 78 -15.39 -12.28 -2.23
CA PHE A 78 -15.06 -12.69 -3.60
C PHE A 78 -13.91 -13.70 -3.64
N PRO A 79 -13.92 -14.65 -4.60
CA PRO A 79 -12.86 -15.64 -4.74
C PRO A 79 -11.58 -15.08 -5.36
N ASP A 80 -11.67 -14.01 -6.16
CA ASP A 80 -10.53 -13.42 -6.88
C ASP A 80 -10.51 -11.88 -6.78
N PHE A 81 -9.30 -11.33 -6.94
CA PHE A 81 -9.06 -9.90 -6.82
C PHE A 81 -9.79 -9.08 -7.90
N ASN A 82 -9.81 -9.53 -9.15
CA ASN A 82 -10.39 -8.77 -10.25
C ASN A 82 -11.89 -8.57 -10.06
N THR A 83 -12.60 -9.62 -9.63
CA THR A 83 -14.03 -9.52 -9.30
C THR A 83 -14.27 -8.56 -8.13
N ALA A 84 -13.46 -8.64 -7.07
CA ALA A 84 -13.54 -7.72 -5.93
C ALA A 84 -13.26 -6.26 -6.34
N ALA A 85 -12.23 -6.03 -7.15
CA ALA A 85 -11.86 -4.70 -7.63
C ALA A 85 -12.93 -4.11 -8.55
N GLY A 86 -13.52 -4.93 -9.43
CA GLY A 86 -14.68 -4.56 -10.23
C GLY A 86 -15.86 -4.12 -9.36
N ARG A 87 -16.19 -4.90 -8.32
CA ARG A 87 -17.23 -4.54 -7.35
C ARG A 87 -16.93 -3.22 -6.64
N SER A 88 -15.69 -3.01 -6.23
CA SER A 88 -15.25 -1.77 -5.57
C SER A 88 -15.49 -0.53 -6.45
N CYS A 89 -15.17 -0.62 -7.75
CA CYS A 89 -15.44 0.43 -8.73
C CYS A 89 -16.95 0.62 -8.99
N ASP A 90 -17.74 -0.45 -9.06
CA ASP A 90 -19.18 -0.34 -9.26
C ASP A 90 -19.88 0.30 -8.04
N ASN A 91 -19.43 -0.04 -6.82
CA ASN A 91 -19.91 0.58 -5.59
C ASN A 91 -19.60 2.08 -5.56
N GLN A 92 -18.41 2.49 -6.02
CA GLN A 92 -18.05 3.89 -6.18
C GLN A 92 -18.99 4.59 -7.16
N LYS A 93 -19.22 4.04 -8.35
CA LYS A 93 -20.12 4.62 -9.35
C LYS A 93 -21.51 4.86 -8.77
N ASN A 94 -22.05 3.88 -8.06
CA ASN A 94 -23.38 3.97 -7.46
C ASN A 94 -23.44 5.10 -6.40
N LYS A 95 -22.45 5.15 -5.50
CA LYS A 95 -22.32 6.22 -4.49
C LYS A 95 -22.10 7.59 -5.15
N CYS A 96 -21.29 7.68 -6.20
CA CYS A 96 -21.05 8.89 -6.99
C CYS A 96 -22.34 9.38 -7.66
N SER A 97 -23.11 8.47 -8.25
CA SER A 97 -24.40 8.79 -8.88
C SER A 97 -25.42 9.30 -7.86
N GLN A 98 -25.41 8.75 -6.64
CA GLN A 98 -26.21 9.29 -5.53
C GLN A 98 -25.74 10.69 -5.12
N ALA A 99 -24.43 10.95 -5.09
CA ALA A 99 -23.90 12.28 -4.83
C ALA A 99 -24.27 13.29 -5.93
N ALA A 100 -24.23 12.91 -7.20
CA ALA A 100 -24.63 13.76 -8.32
C ALA A 100 -26.12 14.15 -8.25
N ASN A 101 -26.99 13.15 -7.99
CA ASN A 101 -28.43 13.35 -7.96
C ASN A 101 -28.89 14.05 -6.68
N ASN A 102 -28.44 13.58 -5.52
CA ASN A 102 -28.99 13.95 -4.21
C ASN A 102 -28.03 14.79 -3.37
N GLY A 103 -26.76 14.91 -3.75
CA GLY A 103 -25.76 15.63 -3.00
C GLY A 103 -25.84 17.16 -3.13
N PRO A 104 -25.06 17.88 -2.32
CA PRO A 104 -25.01 19.34 -2.30
C PRO A 104 -24.34 19.93 -3.54
N GLN A 105 -23.40 19.19 -4.14
CA GLN A 105 -22.75 19.56 -5.39
C GLN A 105 -23.49 18.90 -6.55
N LYS A 106 -23.85 19.69 -7.57
CA LYS A 106 -24.49 19.18 -8.78
C LYS A 106 -23.46 19.00 -9.89
N PHE A 107 -23.48 17.82 -10.50
CA PHE A 107 -22.65 17.46 -11.64
C PHE A 107 -23.33 16.32 -12.41
N GLU A 108 -22.87 16.04 -13.62
CA GLU A 108 -23.49 15.03 -14.48
C GLU A 108 -23.14 13.60 -14.04
N VAL A 109 -24.13 12.71 -14.01
CA VAL A 109 -23.94 11.29 -13.70
C VAL A 109 -22.97 10.62 -14.68
N THR A 110 -22.92 11.07 -15.94
CA THR A 110 -21.96 10.59 -16.95
C THR A 110 -20.51 10.71 -16.47
N LYS A 111 -20.19 11.68 -15.60
CA LYS A 111 -18.85 11.81 -15.02
C LYS A 111 -18.52 10.69 -14.01
N CYS A 112 -19.53 10.11 -13.37
CA CYS A 112 -19.36 8.89 -12.56
C CYS A 112 -19.08 7.67 -13.43
N ASP A 113 -19.66 7.60 -14.64
CA ASP A 113 -19.35 6.53 -15.60
C ASP A 113 -17.91 6.61 -16.08
N GLU A 114 -17.44 7.82 -16.45
CA GLU A 114 -16.04 8.06 -16.84
C GLU A 114 -15.07 7.67 -15.70
N GLN A 115 -15.38 8.04 -14.45
CA GLN A 115 -14.56 7.67 -13.29
C GLN A 115 -14.57 6.16 -13.03
N ALA A 116 -15.69 5.48 -13.23
CA ALA A 116 -15.79 4.03 -13.06
C ALA A 116 -14.96 3.28 -14.11
N GLU A 117 -14.94 3.77 -15.36
CA GLU A 117 -14.07 3.24 -16.41
C GLU A 117 -12.59 3.43 -16.05
N GLN A 118 -12.20 4.62 -15.59
CA GLN A 118 -10.85 4.88 -15.10
C GLN A 118 -10.46 3.93 -13.96
N CYS A 119 -11.37 3.73 -12.99
CA CYS A 119 -11.18 2.78 -11.89
C CYS A 119 -10.90 1.37 -12.41
N LYS A 120 -11.75 0.88 -13.32
CA LYS A 120 -11.60 -0.46 -13.91
C LYS A 120 -10.32 -0.62 -14.73
N ASN A 121 -9.92 0.41 -15.48
CA ASN A 121 -8.69 0.40 -16.26
C ASN A 121 -7.43 0.31 -15.40
N THR A 122 -7.49 0.71 -14.12
CA THR A 122 -6.35 0.54 -13.20
C THR A 122 -6.22 -0.86 -12.63
N ILE A 123 -7.25 -1.72 -12.71
CA ILE A 123 -7.24 -3.05 -12.06
C ILE A 123 -6.04 -3.88 -12.54
N ASP A 124 -5.80 -3.92 -13.85
CA ASP A 124 -4.69 -4.68 -14.45
C ASP A 124 -3.30 -4.12 -14.09
N THR A 125 -3.23 -2.88 -13.59
CA THR A 125 -1.98 -2.23 -13.18
C THR A 125 -1.60 -2.52 -11.72
N ILE A 126 -2.52 -3.08 -10.94
CA ILE A 126 -2.31 -3.34 -9.51
C ILE A 126 -1.44 -4.57 -9.33
N THR A 127 -0.25 -4.38 -8.75
CA THR A 127 0.74 -5.44 -8.52
C THR A 127 0.49 -6.25 -7.26
N LYS A 128 -0.30 -5.72 -6.31
CA LYS A 128 -0.68 -6.42 -5.07
C LYS A 128 -2.11 -6.92 -5.18
N GLN A 129 -2.26 -8.16 -5.64
CA GLN A 129 -3.56 -8.81 -5.83
C GLN A 129 -3.83 -9.93 -4.80
N SER A 130 -3.08 -9.96 -3.70
CA SER A 130 -3.25 -10.94 -2.63
C SER A 130 -2.86 -10.34 -1.28
N PHE A 131 -3.43 -10.88 -0.22
CA PHE A 131 -3.04 -10.55 1.14
C PHE A 131 -1.87 -11.44 1.53
N SER A 132 -0.74 -10.84 1.93
CA SER A 132 0.31 -11.64 2.55
C SER A 132 -0.18 -12.12 3.91
N ASP A 133 -0.25 -13.43 4.09
CA ASP A 133 -0.35 -13.99 5.43
C ASP A 133 0.82 -13.48 6.28
N PRO A 134 0.65 -13.33 7.60
CA PRO A 134 1.79 -13.17 8.47
C PRO A 134 2.65 -14.42 8.26
N VAL A 135 3.73 -14.26 7.50
CA VAL A 135 4.77 -15.28 7.40
C VAL A 135 5.29 -15.44 8.83
N PHE A 136 4.87 -16.50 9.50
CA PHE A 136 5.60 -17.02 10.64
C PHE A 136 6.94 -17.51 10.10
N SER A 137 7.91 -16.61 9.93
CA SER A 137 9.31 -16.95 9.78
C SER A 137 9.82 -17.37 11.15
N GLY A 138 9.35 -18.55 11.56
CA GLY A 138 9.49 -19.09 12.89
C GLY A 138 9.53 -20.61 12.85
N THR A 139 10.34 -21.17 11.95
CA THR A 139 10.84 -22.55 12.09
C THR A 139 12.33 -22.58 11.77
N VAL A 140 13.16 -22.10 12.71
CA VAL A 140 14.44 -22.78 12.93
C VAL A 140 14.12 -24.00 13.79
N GLY A 141 14.11 -25.16 13.14
CA GLY A 141 14.05 -26.48 13.78
C GLY A 141 12.63 -26.99 13.99
N ASP A 142 12.06 -27.67 13.00
CA ASP A 142 11.77 -29.12 13.10
C ASP A 142 11.15 -29.60 11.78
N PHE A 143 11.99 -30.12 10.88
CA PHE A 143 11.51 -31.06 9.87
C PHE A 143 11.92 -32.43 10.39
N ASP A 144 11.01 -33.09 11.11
CA ASP A 144 11.01 -34.53 11.37
C ASP A 144 10.98 -35.28 10.02
N ILE A 145 12.11 -35.30 9.33
CA ILE A 145 12.37 -36.09 8.12
C ILE A 145 13.43 -37.17 8.39
N PHE A 146 13.53 -37.59 9.65
CA PHE A 146 14.04 -38.91 10.00
C PHE A 146 12.89 -39.92 9.92
N CYS A 147 12.54 -40.33 8.70
CA CYS A 147 11.99 -41.67 8.52
C CYS A 147 13.20 -42.63 8.45
N ASP A 148 13.61 -43.08 9.63
CA ASP A 148 14.56 -44.19 9.84
C ASP A 148 13.84 -45.53 9.59
N PRO A 149 14.57 -46.57 9.15
CA PRO A 149 14.39 -47.90 9.74
C PRO A 149 15.61 -48.37 10.55
#